data_AF-A0A955ZRM5-F1
#
_entry.id   AF-A0A955ZRM5-F1
#
_cell.length_a   1.000
_cell.length_b   1.000
_cell.length_c   1.000
_cell.angle_alpha   90.00
_cell.angle_beta   90.00
_cell.angle_gamma   90.00
#
_symmetry.space_group_name_H-M   'P 1'
#
loop_
_entity.id
_entity.type
_entity.pdbx_description
1 polymer ?
#
loop_
_entity_poly.entity_id
_entity_poly.type
_entity_poly.pdbx_seq_one_letter_code
_entity_poly.pdbx_strand_id
1 'polypeptide(L)'
;MKVLRILILLGIVFGLGYYTGQRPDVVKQQLRDLSGQVLENTIGFDQKTNLQRQMLAAKDGFLEGRAYLLDHHFKEASGEFERALHHLDQAVELDPQGPMAQKIQIVKQKIREAQKSLAQGHSLPPHLLDDLRQELQSVMP
;
A
#
# COMPACT_ATOMS: atom_id res chain seq x y z
N MET A 1 13.76 -64.31 -12.44
CA MET A 1 12.75 -63.43 -11.81
C MET A 1 13.14 -61.94 -11.68
N LYS A 2 14.43 -61.54 -11.75
CA LYS A 2 14.84 -60.12 -11.58
C LYS A 2 14.57 -59.23 -12.81
N VAL A 3 14.78 -59.76 -14.02
CA VAL A 3 14.65 -59.01 -15.28
C VAL A 3 13.19 -58.66 -15.59
N LEU A 4 12.25 -59.55 -15.27
CA LEU A 4 10.81 -59.32 -15.50
C LEU A 4 10.26 -58.16 -14.63
N ARG A 5 10.76 -57.99 -13.40
CA ARG A 5 10.37 -56.88 -12.52
C ARG A 5 10.86 -55.52 -13.04
N ILE A 6 12.03 -55.49 -13.67
CA ILE A 6 12.62 -54.27 -14.24
C ILE A 6 11.83 -53.83 -15.49
N LEU A 7 11.38 -54.78 -16.32
CA LEU A 7 10.56 -54.47 -17.50
C LEU A 7 9.17 -53.94 -17.13
N ILE A 8 8.56 -54.45 -16.04
CA ILE A 8 7.27 -53.93 -15.54
C ILE A 8 7.42 -52.51 -15.00
N LEU A 9 8.50 -52.22 -14.27
CA LEU A 9 8.79 -50.87 -13.79
C LEU A 9 9.01 -49.88 -14.95
N LEU A 10 9.75 -50.29 -15.99
CA LEU A 10 9.93 -49.48 -17.19
C LEU A 10 8.61 -49.24 -17.92
N GLY A 11 7.75 -50.26 -18.05
CA GLY A 11 6.42 -50.12 -18.66
C GLY A 11 5.50 -49.15 -17.90
N ILE A 12 5.55 -49.16 -16.56
CA ILE A 12 4.75 -48.25 -15.73
C ILE A 12 5.25 -46.81 -15.83
N VAL A 13 6.57 -46.60 -15.78
CA VAL A 13 7.17 -45.26 -15.93
C VAL A 13 6.91 -44.69 -17.33
N PHE A 14 7.04 -45.54 -18.37
CA PHE A 14 6.78 -45.12 -19.75
C PHE A 14 5.28 -44.89 -20.02
N GLY A 15 4.39 -45.71 -19.44
CA GLY A 15 2.94 -45.55 -19.54
C GLY A 15 2.42 -44.29 -18.83
N LEU A 16 2.96 -43.96 -17.65
CA LEU A 16 2.65 -42.72 -16.94
C LEU A 16 3.15 -41.49 -17.71
N GLY A 17 4.35 -41.56 -18.29
CA GLY A 17 4.89 -40.51 -19.15
C GLY A 17 4.06 -40.29 -20.43
N TYR A 18 3.59 -41.36 -21.06
CA TYR A 18 2.76 -41.30 -22.26
C TYR A 18 1.34 -40.77 -21.96
N TYR A 19 0.75 -41.13 -20.81
CA TYR A 19 -0.57 -40.65 -20.39
C TYR A 19 -0.56 -39.16 -19.99
N THR A 20 0.52 -38.69 -19.36
CA THR A 20 0.72 -37.26 -19.06
C THR A 20 0.99 -36.41 -20.31
N GLY A 21 1.57 -36.99 -21.38
CA GLY A 21 1.86 -36.28 -22.63
C GLY A 21 0.64 -35.91 -23.50
N GLN A 22 -0.54 -36.49 -23.25
CA GLN A 22 -1.73 -36.30 -24.09
C GLN A 22 -2.72 -35.21 -23.63
N ARG A 23 -2.40 -34.42 -22.60
CA ARG A 23 -3.30 -33.33 -22.14
C ARG A 23 -2.65 -31.93 -22.19
N PRO A 24 -2.33 -31.40 -23.37
CA PRO A 24 -1.68 -30.09 -23.50
C PRO A 24 -2.60 -28.89 -23.21
N ASP A 25 -3.92 -29.01 -23.40
CA ASP A 25 -4.80 -27.83 -23.34
C ASP A 25 -5.21 -27.44 -21.91
N VAL A 26 -5.46 -28.42 -21.04
CA VAL A 26 -5.91 -28.18 -19.65
C VAL A 26 -4.78 -27.54 -18.81
N VAL A 27 -3.54 -27.96 -19.04
CA VAL A 27 -2.36 -27.44 -18.32
C VAL A 27 -2.04 -26.01 -18.77
N LYS A 28 -2.19 -25.69 -20.06
CA LYS A 28 -2.02 -24.32 -20.57
C LYS A 28 -3.08 -23.37 -20.03
N GLN A 29 -4.32 -23.83 -19.89
CA GLN A 29 -5.40 -23.03 -19.30
C GLN A 29 -5.17 -22.78 -17.81
N GLN A 30 -4.85 -23.82 -17.03
CA GLN A 30 -4.53 -23.67 -15.62
C GLN A 30 -3.28 -22.82 -15.38
N LEU A 31 -2.24 -22.95 -16.21
CA LEU A 31 -1.06 -22.09 -16.12
C LEU A 31 -1.40 -20.64 -16.48
N ARG A 32 -2.27 -20.40 -17.47
CA ARG A 32 -2.69 -19.05 -17.87
C ARG A 32 -3.58 -18.39 -16.82
N ASP A 33 -4.48 -19.15 -16.19
CA ASP A 33 -5.33 -18.66 -15.09
C ASP A 33 -4.53 -18.42 -13.81
N LEU A 34 -3.59 -19.32 -13.47
CA LEU A 34 -2.66 -19.11 -12.34
C LEU A 34 -1.69 -17.95 -12.62
N SER A 35 -1.21 -17.80 -13.87
CA SER A 35 -0.35 -16.68 -14.24
C SER A 35 -1.11 -15.35 -14.18
N GLY A 36 -2.34 -15.30 -14.67
CA GLY A 36 -3.19 -14.11 -14.59
C GLY A 36 -3.48 -13.72 -13.13
N GLN A 37 -3.86 -14.70 -12.31
CA GLN A 37 -4.22 -14.46 -10.91
C GLN A 37 -3.02 -14.07 -10.04
N VAL A 38 -1.83 -14.63 -10.28
CA VAL A 38 -0.61 -14.21 -9.57
C VAL A 38 -0.11 -12.85 -10.06
N LEU A 39 -0.19 -12.56 -11.35
CA LEU A 39 0.23 -11.27 -11.92
C LEU A 39 -0.69 -10.13 -11.46
N GLU A 40 -2.00 -10.34 -11.46
CA GLU A 40 -3.01 -9.38 -10.97
C GLU A 40 -2.88 -9.14 -9.46
N ASN A 41 -2.67 -10.21 -8.68
CA ASN A 41 -2.43 -10.09 -7.24
C ASN A 41 -1.11 -9.39 -6.92
N THR A 42 -0.05 -9.56 -7.73
CA THR A 42 1.25 -8.92 -7.47
C THR A 42 1.17 -7.40 -7.73
N ILE A 43 0.53 -6.99 -8.83
CA ILE A 43 0.36 -5.57 -9.17
C ILE A 43 -0.52 -4.85 -8.12
N GLY A 44 -1.62 -5.48 -7.69
CA GLY A 44 -2.49 -4.91 -6.65
C GLY A 44 -1.86 -4.89 -5.26
N PHE A 45 -1.00 -5.87 -4.94
CA PHE A 45 -0.29 -5.93 -3.66
C PHE A 45 0.78 -4.85 -3.55
N ASP A 46 1.54 -4.58 -4.62
CA ASP A 46 2.53 -3.51 -4.65
C ASP A 46 1.88 -2.12 -4.52
N GLN A 47 0.73 -1.92 -5.16
CA GLN A 47 -0.03 -0.67 -5.05
C GLN A 47 -0.55 -0.45 -3.62
N LYS A 48 -1.14 -1.47 -2.99
CA LYS A 48 -1.64 -1.39 -1.61
C LYS A 48 -0.53 -1.18 -0.59
N THR A 49 0.60 -1.88 -0.75
CA THR A 49 1.76 -1.72 0.16
C THR A 49 2.45 -0.37 -0.02
N ASN A 50 2.50 0.17 -1.23
CA ASN A 50 2.98 1.53 -1.48
C ASN A 50 2.03 2.56 -0.87
N LEU A 51 0.71 2.40 -1.03
CA LEU A 51 -0.28 3.28 -0.42
C LEU A 51 -0.13 3.31 1.10
N GLN A 52 -0.03 2.14 1.74
CA GLN A 52 0.17 2.05 3.19
C GLN A 52 1.47 2.71 3.65
N ARG A 53 2.57 2.55 2.92
CA ARG A 53 3.85 3.21 3.23
C ARG A 53 3.74 4.73 3.16
N GLN A 54 3.09 5.25 2.11
CA GLN A 54 2.89 6.69 1.96
C GLN A 54 2.02 7.25 3.09
N MET A 55 0.95 6.54 3.44
CA MET A 55 0.08 6.95 4.53
C MET A 55 0.84 6.95 5.88
N LEU A 56 1.63 5.91 6.16
CA LEU A 56 2.45 5.85 7.36
C LEU A 56 3.45 7.01 7.44
N ALA A 57 4.15 7.30 6.34
CA ALA A 57 5.09 8.43 6.28
C ALA A 57 4.38 9.78 6.47
N ALA A 58 3.14 9.93 5.96
CA ALA A 58 2.33 11.12 6.22
C ALA A 58 1.95 11.26 7.70
N LYS A 59 1.66 10.15 8.38
CA LYS A 59 1.38 10.12 9.82
C LYS A 59 2.61 10.54 10.63
N ASP A 60 3.77 10.02 10.28
CA ASP A 60 5.02 10.33 10.98
C ASP A 60 5.35 11.82 10.86
N GLY A 61 5.30 12.39 9.65
CA GLY A 61 5.47 13.83 9.46
C GLY A 61 4.45 14.68 10.22
N PHE A 62 3.19 14.24 10.31
CA PHE A 62 2.21 14.95 11.13
C PHE A 62 2.53 14.90 12.63
N LEU A 63 2.96 13.75 13.15
CA LEU A 63 3.33 13.59 14.56
C LEU A 63 4.60 14.39 14.91
N GLU A 64 5.62 14.35 14.05
CA GLU A 64 6.83 15.15 14.18
C GLU A 64 6.48 16.66 14.16
N GLY A 65 5.63 17.08 13.23
CA GLY A 65 5.16 18.47 13.17
C GLY A 65 4.44 18.90 14.45
N ARG A 66 3.59 18.05 15.02
CA ARG A 66 2.96 18.32 16.32
C ARG A 66 3.96 18.43 17.47
N ALA A 67 4.99 17.60 17.49
CA ALA A 67 6.03 17.68 18.52
C ALA A 67 6.72 19.05 18.46
N TYR A 68 7.11 19.49 17.26
CA TYR A 68 7.70 20.83 17.07
C TYR A 68 6.76 21.96 17.48
N LEU A 69 5.44 21.82 17.32
CA LEU A 69 4.49 22.83 17.82
C LEU A 69 4.46 22.95 19.33
N LEU A 70 4.61 21.82 20.05
CA LEU A 70 4.69 21.82 21.52
C LEU A 70 5.95 22.56 22.00
N ASP A 71 7.03 22.46 21.22
CA ASP A 71 8.30 23.14 21.48
C ASP A 71 8.38 24.55 20.88
N HIS A 72 7.27 25.08 20.32
CA HIS A 72 7.20 26.38 19.64
C HIS A 72 8.14 26.55 18.43
N HIS A 73 8.59 25.45 17.84
CA HIS A 73 9.40 25.38 16.63
C HIS A 73 8.50 25.43 15.38
N PHE A 74 7.90 26.58 15.10
CA PHE A 74 6.87 26.72 14.05
C PHE A 74 7.39 26.46 12.63
N LYS A 75 8.68 26.75 12.36
CA LYS A 75 9.28 26.55 11.04
C LYS A 75 9.49 25.07 10.76
N GLU A 76 10.00 24.35 11.74
CA GLU A 76 10.21 22.91 11.74
C GLU A 76 8.87 22.19 11.63
N ALA A 77 7.87 22.61 12.43
CA ALA A 77 6.51 22.10 12.32
C ALA A 77 5.90 22.27 10.91
N SER A 78 6.11 23.45 10.29
CA SER A 78 5.65 23.71 8.93
C SER A 78 6.32 22.80 7.90
N GLY A 79 7.62 22.52 8.05
CA GLY A 79 8.36 21.61 7.17
C GLY A 79 7.88 20.17 7.30
N GLU A 80 7.58 19.72 8.52
CA GLU A 80 7.03 18.39 8.77
C GLU A 80 5.61 18.22 8.22
N PHE A 81 4.78 19.26 8.31
CA PHE A 81 3.48 19.29 7.65
C PHE A 81 3.59 19.29 6.12
N GLU A 82 4.63 19.89 5.55
CA GLU A 82 4.88 19.83 4.11
C GLU A 82 5.30 18.42 3.66
N ARG A 83 6.16 17.74 4.45
CA ARG A 83 6.48 16.32 4.25
C ARG A 83 5.23 15.45 4.31
N ALA A 84 4.36 15.68 5.30
CA ALA A 84 3.11 14.96 5.42
C ALA A 84 2.20 15.16 4.20
N LEU A 85 2.05 16.40 3.73
CA LEU A 85 1.28 16.72 2.52
C LEU A 85 1.82 16.01 1.28
N HIS A 86 3.14 16.01 1.08
CA HIS A 86 3.77 15.32 -0.05
C HIS A 86 3.44 13.82 -0.07
N HIS A 87 3.49 13.16 1.08
CA HIS A 87 3.13 11.75 1.18
C HIS A 87 1.63 11.50 0.96
N LEU A 88 0.76 12.42 1.38
CA LEU A 88 -0.68 12.36 1.09
C LEU A 88 -0.97 12.60 -0.40
N ASP A 89 -0.22 13.47 -1.07
CA ASP A 89 -0.29 13.66 -2.53
C ASP A 89 0.05 12.36 -3.26
N GLN A 90 1.18 11.73 -2.90
CA GLN A 90 1.58 10.44 -3.46
C GLN A 90 0.54 9.33 -3.19
N ALA A 91 -0.07 9.32 -2.01
CA ALA A 91 -1.13 8.37 -1.68
C ALA A 91 -2.38 8.54 -2.57
N VAL A 92 -2.78 9.78 -2.88
CA VAL A 92 -3.90 10.05 -3.80
C VAL A 92 -3.54 9.71 -5.24
N GLU A 93 -2.31 9.97 -5.67
CA GLU A 93 -1.85 9.59 -7.02
C GLU A 93 -1.88 8.08 -7.23
N LEU A 94 -1.60 7.30 -6.17
CA LEU A 94 -1.67 5.84 -6.19
C LEU A 94 -3.10 5.31 -6.28
N ASP A 95 -4.10 5.98 -5.72
CA ASP A 95 -5.51 5.56 -5.81
C ASP A 95 -6.48 6.77 -5.89
N PRO A 96 -6.59 7.43 -7.05
CA PRO A 96 -7.31 8.71 -7.16
C PRO A 96 -8.83 8.60 -6.98
N GLN A 97 -9.41 7.43 -7.30
CA GLN A 97 -10.85 7.15 -7.12
C GLN A 97 -11.12 6.21 -5.94
N GLY A 98 -10.09 5.98 -5.12
CA GLY A 98 -10.19 5.13 -3.96
C GLY A 98 -11.18 5.65 -2.93
N PRO A 99 -11.78 4.77 -2.13
CA PRO A 99 -12.68 5.17 -1.04
C PRO A 99 -11.99 6.09 -0.01
N MET A 100 -10.65 6.10 0.05
CA MET A 100 -9.86 6.96 0.92
C MET A 100 -9.44 8.29 0.27
N ALA A 101 -9.50 8.44 -1.06
CA ALA A 101 -9.02 9.64 -1.75
C ALA A 101 -9.70 10.91 -1.24
N GLN A 102 -11.03 10.88 -1.07
CA GLN A 102 -11.79 12.01 -0.56
C GLN A 102 -11.42 12.37 0.88
N LYS A 103 -11.19 11.36 1.74
CA LYS A 103 -10.74 11.58 3.13
C LYS A 103 -9.33 12.19 3.16
N ILE A 104 -8.42 11.72 2.31
CA ILE A 104 -7.07 12.27 2.19
C ILE A 104 -7.12 13.74 1.77
N GLN A 105 -8.00 14.12 0.83
CA GLN A 105 -8.17 15.52 0.44
C GLN A 105 -8.64 16.41 1.60
N ILE A 106 -9.57 15.92 2.44
CA ILE A 106 -10.01 16.64 3.64
C ILE A 106 -8.84 16.85 4.60
N VAL A 107 -8.04 15.80 4.86
CA VAL A 107 -6.86 15.89 5.71
C VAL A 107 -5.85 16.91 5.15
N LYS A 108 -5.56 16.85 3.85
CA LYS A 108 -4.64 17.80 3.19
C LYS A 108 -5.09 19.24 3.34
N GLN A 109 -6.38 19.50 3.17
CA GLN A 109 -6.94 20.84 3.33
C GLN A 109 -6.74 21.36 4.76
N LYS A 110 -7.00 20.52 5.77
CA LYS A 110 -6.78 20.85 7.17
C LYS A 110 -5.30 21.09 7.50
N ILE A 111 -4.37 20.30 6.94
CA ILE A 111 -2.91 20.53 7.11
C ILE A 111 -2.49 21.86 6.46
N ARG A 112 -3.01 22.21 5.28
CA ARG A 112 -2.71 23.50 4.62
C ARG A 112 -3.23 24.69 5.41
N GLU A 113 -4.42 24.58 6.00
CA GLU A 113 -4.95 25.58 6.91
C GLU A 113 -4.06 25.74 8.14
N ALA A 114 -3.58 24.62 8.69
CA ALA A 114 -2.62 24.64 9.78
C ALA A 114 -1.32 25.37 9.39
N GLN A 115 -0.72 25.04 8.26
CA GLN A 115 0.47 25.74 7.75
C GLN A 115 0.24 27.24 7.53
N LYS A 116 -0.94 27.63 7.01
CA LYS A 116 -1.28 29.04 6.82
C LYS A 116 -1.32 29.79 8.16
N SER A 117 -1.85 29.18 9.21
CA SER A 117 -1.84 29.76 10.56
C SER A 117 -0.42 29.83 11.15
N LEU A 118 0.41 28.81 10.92
CA LEU A 118 1.82 28.83 11.34
C LEU A 118 2.64 29.90 10.63
N ALA A 119 2.39 30.13 9.34
CA ALA A 119 3.03 31.19 8.57
C ALA A 119 2.69 32.60 9.09
N GLN A 120 1.57 32.74 9.81
CA GLN A 120 1.18 33.98 10.48
C GLN A 120 1.78 34.10 11.90
N GLY A 121 2.59 33.13 12.34
CA GLY A 121 3.19 33.10 13.68
C GLY A 121 2.21 32.74 14.80
N HIS A 122 1.00 32.29 14.46
CA HIS A 122 -0.01 31.89 15.44
C HIS A 122 0.16 30.42 15.83
N SER A 123 0.04 30.14 17.13
CA SER A 123 -0.14 28.76 17.59
C SER A 123 -1.47 28.21 17.10
N LEU A 124 -1.47 26.94 16.72
CA LEU A 124 -2.67 26.27 16.24
C LEU A 124 -3.65 26.01 17.38
N PRO A 125 -4.96 26.14 17.14
CA PRO A 125 -5.95 25.78 18.14
C PRO A 125 -5.83 24.30 18.51
N PRO A 126 -5.85 23.94 19.81
CA PRO A 126 -5.71 22.55 20.25
C PRO A 126 -6.73 21.60 19.61
N HIS A 127 -7.98 22.07 19.43
CA HIS A 127 -9.05 21.30 18.80
C HIS A 127 -8.74 20.93 17.35
N LEU A 128 -8.07 21.80 16.60
CA LEU A 128 -7.73 21.57 15.20
C LEU A 128 -6.68 20.44 15.07
N LEU A 129 -5.74 20.36 16.01
CA LEU A 129 -4.75 19.28 16.05
C LEU A 129 -5.39 17.93 16.41
N ASP A 130 -6.38 17.94 17.30
CA ASP A 130 -7.11 16.74 17.68
C ASP A 130 -8.04 16.25 16.57
N ASP A 131 -8.72 17.16 15.87
CA ASP A 131 -9.51 16.86 14.68
C ASP A 131 -8.62 16.25 13.58
N LEU A 132 -7.46 16.84 13.29
CA LEU A 132 -6.51 16.28 12.32
C LEU A 132 -6.02 14.89 12.72
N ARG A 133 -5.71 14.67 14.01
CA ARG A 133 -5.34 13.35 14.52
C ARG A 133 -6.45 12.35 14.27
N GLN A 134 -7.69 12.70 14.61
CA GLN A 134 -8.85 11.81 14.46
C GLN A 134 -9.11 11.47 12.99
N GLU A 135 -9.01 12.46 12.11
CA GLU A 135 -9.16 12.26 10.67
C GLU A 135 -8.06 11.35 10.12
N LEU A 136 -6.79 11.62 10.43
CA LEU A 136 -5.65 10.78 10.04
C LEU A 136 -5.82 9.33 10.53
N GLN A 137 -6.30 9.14 11.76
CA GLN A 137 -6.56 7.81 12.31
C GLN A 137 -7.76 7.11 11.64
N SER A 138 -8.74 7.88 11.13
CA SER A 138 -9.85 7.33 10.35
C SER A 138 -9.46 6.90 8.93
N VAL A 139 -8.37 7.46 8.40
CA VAL A 139 -7.80 7.04 7.10
C VAL A 139 -6.78 5.91 7.30
N MET A 140 -6.14 5.83 8.47
CA MET A 140 -5.13 4.83 8.84
C MET A 140 -5.51 4.09 10.14
N PRO A 141 -6.38 3.07 10.08
CA PRO A 141 -6.66 2.21 11.22
C PRO A 141 -5.44 1.39 11.67
#